data_AF-A0A8C0WUC8-F1
#
_entry.id   AF-A0A8C0WUC8-F1
#
_cell.length_a   1.000
_cell.length_b   1.000
_cell.length_c   1.000
_cell.angle_alpha   90.00
_cell.angle_beta   90.00
_cell.angle_gamma   90.00
#
_symmetry.space_group_name_H-M   'P 1'
#
loop_
_entity.id
_entity.type
_entity.pdbx_description
1 polymer ?
#
loop_
_entity_poly.entity_id
_entity_poly.type
_entity_poly.pdbx_seq_one_letter_code
_entity_poly.pdbx_strand_id
1 'polypeptide(L)'
;GNFIFFLYFSLQATLRRLDFTGNLIEDIEDGTFSKLSLLEELILAENQLLKLPVLPPKLTVFNAKYNKIKSRGIKANTFKKLNNLSFLYLDHNALESVPPNLPESLRVIHLQFNNITSITDDTFCKANDTRYIRERIEEIRLEGNPIMLGKHPNSFICLKRLPVGSYF
;
A
#
# COMPACT_ATOMS: atom_id res chain seq x y z
N GLY A 1 -8.31 21.12 -5.06
CA GLY A 1 -9.30 21.84 -4.23
C GLY A 1 -9.44 21.15 -2.88
N ASN A 2 -9.26 21.88 -1.77
CA ASN A 2 -9.23 21.30 -0.42
C ASN A 2 -10.62 20.80 0.01
N PHE A 3 -10.83 19.49 0.01
CA PHE A 3 -12.02 18.87 0.60
C PHE A 3 -11.85 18.80 2.13
N ILE A 4 -12.43 19.78 2.83
CA ILE A 4 -12.45 19.84 4.30
C ILE A 4 -13.54 18.88 4.81
N PHE A 5 -13.16 17.64 5.14
CA PHE A 5 -14.06 16.61 5.70
C PHE A 5 -14.19 16.66 7.24
N PHE A 6 -13.57 17.63 7.93
CA PHE A 6 -13.42 17.64 9.39
C PHE A 6 -14.71 17.43 10.20
N LEU A 7 -15.87 17.79 9.65
CA LEU A 7 -17.13 17.76 10.40
C LEU A 7 -18.03 16.54 10.12
N TYR A 8 -17.79 15.72 9.09
CA TYR A 8 -18.74 14.67 8.70
C TYR A 8 -18.56 13.32 9.41
N PHE A 9 -17.32 12.94 9.76
CA PHE A 9 -17.03 11.62 10.34
C PHE A 9 -16.93 11.59 11.87
N SER A 10 -17.06 12.75 12.53
CA SER A 10 -17.01 12.83 14.00
C SER A 10 -18.12 12.02 14.70
N LEU A 11 -19.19 11.67 13.97
CA LEU A 11 -20.35 10.93 14.49
C LEU A 11 -20.41 9.44 14.06
N GLN A 12 -19.46 8.95 13.26
CA GLN A 12 -19.60 7.64 12.57
C GLN A 12 -18.55 6.60 12.98
N ALA A 13 -18.49 6.32 14.28
CA ALA A 13 -17.60 5.29 14.85
C ALA A 13 -17.89 3.84 14.38
N THR A 14 -18.99 3.60 13.67
CA THR A 14 -19.45 2.26 13.24
C THR A 14 -19.16 1.93 11.78
N LEU A 15 -18.64 2.88 10.98
CA LEU A 15 -18.35 2.63 9.57
C LEU A 15 -17.27 1.56 9.42
N ARG A 16 -17.55 0.56 8.59
CA ARG A 16 -16.61 -0.51 8.22
C ARG A 16 -16.02 -0.33 6.82
N ARG A 17 -16.74 0.35 5.92
CA ARG A 17 -16.30 0.63 4.57
C ARG A 17 -16.51 2.10 4.23
N LEU A 18 -15.53 2.69 3.57
CA LEU A 18 -15.58 4.04 3.04
C LEU A 18 -14.97 4.06 1.64
N ASP A 19 -15.70 4.62 0.70
CA ASP A 19 -15.35 4.64 -0.71
C ASP A 19 -15.46 6.05 -1.27
N PHE A 20 -14.34 6.58 -1.76
CA PHE A 20 -14.21 7.89 -2.39
C PHE A 20 -13.69 7.77 -3.83
N THR A 21 -13.94 6.65 -4.49
CA THR A 21 -13.46 6.41 -5.86
C THR A 21 -13.93 7.51 -6.82
N GLY A 22 -13.06 7.92 -7.74
CA GLY A 22 -13.44 8.79 -8.86
C GLY A 22 -13.71 10.24 -8.46
N ASN A 23 -13.09 10.72 -7.38
CA ASN A 23 -13.17 12.11 -6.96
C ASN A 23 -11.90 12.89 -7.37
N LEU A 24 -11.87 14.18 -7.05
CA LEU A 24 -10.74 15.06 -7.35
C LEU A 24 -9.92 15.40 -6.09
N ILE A 25 -9.80 14.44 -5.17
CA ILE A 25 -9.13 14.67 -3.88
C ILE A 25 -7.62 14.74 -4.12
N GLU A 26 -7.03 15.89 -3.79
CA GLU A 26 -5.59 16.14 -3.92
C GLU A 26 -4.84 15.92 -2.61
N ASP A 27 -5.48 16.24 -1.48
CA ASP A 27 -4.94 16.05 -0.14
C ASP A 27 -6.02 15.56 0.83
N ILE A 28 -5.59 14.78 1.82
CA ILE A 28 -6.40 14.34 2.96
C ILE A 28 -5.59 14.67 4.21
N GLU A 29 -6.17 15.49 5.07
CA GLU A 29 -5.48 15.96 6.27
C GLU A 29 -5.23 14.83 7.27
N ASP A 30 -4.08 14.89 7.93
CA ASP A 30 -3.70 13.93 8.97
C ASP A 30 -4.78 13.93 10.07
N GLY A 31 -5.29 12.74 10.42
CA GLY A 31 -6.33 12.59 11.42
C GLY A 31 -7.76 12.61 10.89
N THR A 32 -7.99 12.86 9.60
CA THR A 32 -9.33 12.77 8.96
C THR A 32 -10.05 11.46 9.30
N PHE A 33 -9.33 10.34 9.29
CA PHE A 33 -9.89 9.01 9.60
C PHE A 33 -9.64 8.54 11.04
N SER A 34 -9.14 9.41 11.93
CA SER A 34 -8.71 9.01 13.29
C SER A 34 -9.83 8.45 14.17
N LYS A 35 -11.08 8.84 13.93
CA LYS A 35 -12.26 8.38 14.67
C LYS A 35 -12.89 7.11 14.09
N LEU A 36 -12.51 6.71 12.88
CA LEU A 36 -13.04 5.54 12.19
C LEU A 36 -12.31 4.26 12.64
N SER A 37 -12.36 3.98 13.94
CA SER A 37 -11.60 2.89 14.56
C SER A 37 -12.07 1.49 14.18
N LEU A 38 -13.26 1.38 13.58
CA LEU A 38 -13.84 0.14 13.05
C LEU A 38 -13.73 0.02 11.52
N LEU A 39 -13.07 0.96 10.85
CA LEU A 39 -12.94 0.93 9.39
C LEU A 39 -12.03 -0.23 8.96
N GLU A 40 -12.55 -1.05 8.06
CA GLU A 40 -11.90 -2.23 7.50
C GLU A 40 -11.55 -2.02 6.02
N GLU A 41 -12.36 -1.27 5.28
CA GLU A 41 -12.13 -0.99 3.87
C GLU A 41 -12.08 0.51 3.62
N LEU A 42 -10.95 0.98 3.08
CA LEU A 42 -10.79 2.36 2.64
C LEU A 42 -10.36 2.38 1.16
N ILE A 43 -11.25 2.93 0.33
CA ILE A 43 -11.07 3.03 -1.11
C ILE A 43 -10.93 4.52 -1.49
N LEU A 44 -9.74 4.88 -1.97
CA LEU A 44 -9.33 6.22 -2.43
C LEU A 44 -8.91 6.17 -3.91
N ALA A 45 -9.36 5.16 -4.65
CA ALA A 45 -8.97 4.94 -6.03
C ALA A 45 -9.35 6.13 -6.93
N GLU A 46 -8.62 6.35 -8.01
CA GLU A 46 -9.00 7.33 -9.05
C GLU A 46 -9.20 8.75 -8.48
N ASN A 47 -8.19 9.22 -7.76
CA ASN A 47 -8.12 10.56 -7.18
C ASN A 47 -6.82 11.26 -7.63
N GLN A 48 -6.45 12.37 -6.99
CA GLN A 48 -5.27 13.18 -7.33
C GLN A 48 -4.25 13.23 -6.19
N LEU A 49 -4.27 12.23 -5.30
CA LEU A 49 -3.46 12.22 -4.09
C LEU A 49 -1.96 12.21 -4.41
N LEU A 50 -1.21 13.08 -3.74
CA LEU A 50 0.26 13.12 -3.82
C LEU A 50 0.94 12.38 -2.66
N LYS A 51 0.22 12.17 -1.56
CA LYS A 51 0.68 11.49 -0.33
C LYS A 51 -0.45 10.68 0.28
N LEU A 52 -0.10 9.69 1.08
CA LEU A 52 -1.07 8.93 1.85
C LEU A 52 -1.40 9.62 3.18
N PRO A 53 -2.68 9.64 3.59
CA PRO A 53 -3.04 10.06 4.95
C PRO A 53 -2.65 9.01 5.98
N VAL A 54 -2.79 9.35 7.26
CA VAL A 54 -2.73 8.35 8.34
C VAL A 54 -3.89 7.35 8.17
N LEU A 55 -3.55 6.07 8.06
CA LEU A 55 -4.50 4.99 7.82
C LEU A 55 -5.08 4.45 9.14
N PRO A 56 -6.39 4.14 9.21
CA PRO A 56 -6.99 3.46 10.35
C PRO A 56 -6.37 2.08 10.61
N PRO A 57 -6.15 1.69 11.88
CA PRO A 57 -5.37 0.49 12.21
C PRO A 57 -6.08 -0.84 11.90
N LYS A 58 -7.40 -0.84 11.72
CA LYS A 58 -8.21 -2.06 11.49
C LYS A 58 -8.40 -2.43 10.02
N LEU A 59 -7.79 -1.69 9.09
CA LEU A 59 -7.96 -1.96 7.67
C LEU A 59 -7.55 -3.38 7.30
N THR A 60 -8.43 -4.04 6.54
CA THR A 60 -8.21 -5.30 5.84
C THR A 60 -7.99 -5.07 4.34
N VAL A 61 -8.58 -4.01 3.79
CA VAL A 61 -8.41 -3.57 2.40
C VAL A 61 -8.04 -2.09 2.37
N PHE A 62 -6.95 -1.77 1.68
CA PHE A 62 -6.61 -0.41 1.33
C PHE A 62 -6.37 -0.30 -0.18
N ASN A 63 -7.11 0.60 -0.81
CA ASN A 63 -7.01 0.82 -2.25
C ASN A 63 -6.81 2.30 -2.54
N ALA A 64 -5.65 2.67 -3.08
CA ALA A 64 -5.36 4.01 -3.56
C ALA A 64 -4.75 3.98 -4.98
N LYS A 65 -5.19 3.02 -5.81
CA LYS A 65 -4.78 2.94 -7.21
C LYS A 65 -5.17 4.19 -8.01
N TYR A 66 -4.54 4.44 -9.15
CA TYR A 66 -4.84 5.59 -10.02
C TYR A 66 -4.81 6.93 -9.26
N ASN A 67 -3.69 7.20 -8.61
CA ASN A 67 -3.39 8.46 -7.95
C ASN A 67 -2.03 8.98 -8.45
N LYS A 68 -1.48 10.00 -7.79
CA LYS A 68 -0.17 10.60 -8.13
C LYS A 68 0.84 10.43 -6.99
N ILE A 69 0.68 9.37 -6.20
CA ILE A 69 1.46 9.15 -4.98
C ILE A 69 2.89 8.78 -5.38
N LYS A 70 3.85 9.49 -4.80
CA LYS A 70 5.29 9.19 -4.89
C LYS A 70 5.75 8.51 -3.61
N SER A 71 6.91 7.83 -3.62
CA SER A 71 7.43 7.16 -2.43
C SER A 71 7.63 8.12 -1.25
N ARG A 72 8.04 9.37 -1.53
CA ARG A 72 8.15 10.44 -0.50
C ARG A 72 6.81 10.81 0.15
N GLY A 73 5.69 10.50 -0.51
CA GLY A 73 4.34 10.69 0.00
C GLY A 73 3.88 9.57 0.95
N ILE A 74 4.70 8.55 1.18
CA ILE A 74 4.42 7.45 2.09
C ILE A 74 5.42 7.52 3.25
N LYS A 75 4.91 7.79 4.46
CA LYS A 75 5.72 7.79 5.69
C LYS A 75 6.19 6.36 5.98
N ALA A 76 7.41 6.19 6.50
CA ALA A 76 8.01 4.86 6.73
C ALA A 76 7.18 3.92 7.62
N ASN A 77 6.33 4.47 8.49
CA ASN A 77 5.50 3.72 9.43
C ASN A 77 4.03 3.62 8.99
N THR A 78 3.66 4.07 7.78
CA THR A 78 2.26 4.11 7.30
C THR A 78 1.57 2.74 7.42
N PHE A 79 2.26 1.65 7.07
CA PHE A 79 1.68 0.30 7.06
C PHE A 79 2.04 -0.54 8.29
N LYS A 80 3.01 -0.11 9.10
CA LYS A 80 3.64 -0.91 10.17
C LYS A 80 2.65 -1.44 11.22
N LYS A 81 1.55 -0.72 11.48
CA LYS A 81 0.54 -1.09 12.49
C LYS A 81 -0.71 -1.74 11.91
N LEU A 82 -0.78 -1.94 10.59
CA LEU A 82 -1.96 -2.48 9.92
C LEU A 82 -1.93 -4.02 9.94
N ASN A 83 -1.99 -4.60 11.13
CA ASN A 83 -1.77 -6.02 11.37
C ASN A 83 -2.84 -6.94 10.74
N ASN A 84 -3.93 -6.38 10.23
CA ASN A 84 -5.01 -7.12 9.58
C ASN A 84 -5.06 -6.87 8.06
N LEU A 85 -4.17 -6.02 7.52
CA LEU A 85 -4.22 -5.61 6.12
C LEU A 85 -3.88 -6.79 5.24
N SER A 86 -4.84 -7.21 4.43
CA SER A 86 -4.73 -8.37 3.54
C SER A 86 -4.54 -7.96 2.09
N PHE A 87 -5.13 -6.83 1.68
CA PHE A 87 -5.11 -6.36 0.30
C PHE A 87 -4.62 -4.91 0.24
N LEU A 88 -3.54 -4.70 -0.51
CA LEU A 88 -2.94 -3.39 -0.74
C LEU A 88 -2.86 -3.11 -2.24
N TYR A 89 -3.61 -2.11 -2.70
CA TYR A 89 -3.61 -1.67 -4.09
C TYR A 89 -3.05 -0.25 -4.19
N LEU A 90 -1.86 -0.14 -4.80
CA LEU A 90 -1.14 1.12 -5.05
C LEU A 90 -0.66 1.18 -6.50
N ASP A 91 -1.23 0.38 -7.39
CA ASP A 91 -0.94 0.38 -8.81
C ASP A 91 -1.35 1.70 -9.49
N HIS A 92 -0.77 2.00 -10.65
CA HIS A 92 -1.02 3.25 -11.38
C HIS A 92 -0.80 4.50 -10.51
N ASN A 93 0.37 4.57 -9.89
CA ASN A 93 0.86 5.73 -9.14
C ASN A 93 2.24 6.13 -9.67
N ALA A 94 3.00 6.93 -8.91
CA ALA A 94 4.35 7.36 -9.25
C ALA A 94 5.38 6.91 -8.21
N LEU A 95 5.16 5.75 -7.58
CA LEU A 95 6.08 5.21 -6.57
C LEU A 95 7.43 4.88 -7.19
N GLU A 96 8.51 5.33 -6.55
CA GLU A 96 9.89 5.06 -6.99
C GLU A 96 10.50 3.83 -6.28
N SER A 97 9.83 3.32 -5.25
CA SER A 97 10.24 2.17 -4.46
C SER A 97 9.02 1.46 -3.86
N VAL A 98 9.17 0.19 -3.50
CA VAL A 98 8.17 -0.53 -2.69
C VAL A 98 8.06 0.16 -1.32
N PRO A 99 6.85 0.36 -0.76
CA PRO A 99 6.71 0.93 0.57
C PRO A 99 7.42 0.08 1.64
N PRO A 100 8.13 0.69 2.60
CA PRO A 100 8.82 -0.07 3.64
C PRO A 100 7.84 -0.60 4.69
N ASN A 101 8.28 -1.59 5.47
CA ASN A 101 7.56 -2.13 6.63
C ASN A 101 6.14 -2.65 6.31
N LEU A 102 5.99 -3.33 5.17
CA LEU A 102 4.75 -3.97 4.77
C LEU A 102 4.37 -5.08 5.78
N PRO A 103 3.12 -5.12 6.29
CA PRO A 103 2.73 -6.05 7.35
C PRO A 103 2.71 -7.53 6.90
N GLU A 104 2.95 -8.44 7.84
CA GLU A 104 2.97 -9.90 7.64
C GLU A 104 1.60 -10.46 7.20
N SER A 105 0.52 -9.72 7.46
CA SER A 105 -0.85 -10.10 7.15
C SER A 105 -1.19 -10.08 5.66
N LEU A 106 -0.39 -9.36 4.86
CA LEU A 106 -0.66 -9.14 3.44
C LEU A 106 -0.72 -10.45 2.66
N ARG A 107 -1.73 -10.53 1.79
CA ARG A 107 -1.95 -11.62 0.85
C ARG A 107 -1.73 -11.15 -0.58
N VAL A 108 -2.19 -9.94 -0.90
CA VAL A 108 -2.10 -9.36 -2.24
C VAL A 108 -1.49 -7.97 -2.17
N ILE A 109 -0.47 -7.75 -3.02
CA ILE A 109 0.22 -6.46 -3.16
C ILE A 109 0.26 -6.10 -4.64
N HIS A 110 -0.46 -5.06 -5.02
CA HIS A 110 -0.48 -4.53 -6.39
C HIS A 110 0.27 -3.22 -6.45
N LEU A 111 1.37 -3.22 -7.19
CA LEU A 111 2.29 -2.10 -7.39
C LEU A 111 2.64 -1.90 -8.86
N GLN A 112 1.96 -2.60 -9.77
CA GLN A 112 2.16 -2.49 -11.20
C GLN A 112 1.93 -1.06 -11.72
N PHE A 113 2.58 -0.72 -12.83
CA PHE A 113 2.50 0.61 -13.46
C PHE A 113 2.82 1.75 -12.49
N ASN A 114 3.97 1.63 -11.82
CA ASN A 114 4.62 2.68 -11.04
C ASN A 114 6.01 2.98 -11.66
N ASN A 115 6.86 3.70 -10.95
CA ASN A 115 8.23 4.01 -11.37
C ASN A 115 9.27 3.33 -10.46
N ILE A 116 8.99 2.12 -9.96
CA ILE A 116 9.87 1.42 -9.03
C ILE A 116 11.15 1.01 -9.75
N THR A 117 12.28 1.56 -9.34
CA THR A 117 13.60 1.31 -9.96
C THR A 117 14.52 0.45 -9.11
N SER A 118 14.18 0.22 -7.84
CA SER A 118 15.01 -0.56 -6.93
C SER A 118 14.19 -1.28 -5.86
N ILE A 119 14.71 -2.45 -5.46
CA ILE A 119 14.30 -3.20 -4.29
C ILE A 119 15.56 -3.71 -3.57
N THR A 120 15.38 -4.11 -2.31
CA THR A 120 16.42 -4.65 -1.44
C THR A 120 16.03 -6.04 -0.94
N ASP A 121 17.00 -6.79 -0.40
CA ASP A 121 16.76 -8.13 0.15
C ASP A 121 15.71 -8.11 1.29
N ASP A 122 15.60 -6.99 2.01
CA ASP A 122 14.61 -6.75 3.07
C ASP A 122 13.25 -6.21 2.57
N THR A 123 13.05 -6.06 1.25
CA THR A 123 11.81 -5.47 0.72
C THR A 123 10.59 -6.35 0.99
N PHE A 124 10.72 -7.67 0.75
CA PHE A 124 9.66 -8.63 1.07
C PHE A 124 10.08 -9.68 2.10
N CYS A 125 11.39 -9.89 2.26
CA CYS A 125 11.99 -10.88 3.15
C CYS A 125 12.67 -10.24 4.35
N LYS A 126 13.20 -11.06 5.26
CA LYS A 126 14.10 -10.65 6.34
C LYS A 126 15.48 -11.15 5.98
N ALA A 127 16.37 -10.29 5.49
CA ALA A 127 17.65 -10.71 4.92
C ALA A 127 18.54 -11.45 5.94
N ASN A 128 18.33 -11.23 7.23
CA ASN A 128 19.06 -11.90 8.31
C ASN A 128 18.42 -13.22 8.79
N ASP A 129 17.31 -13.66 8.20
CA ASP A 129 16.60 -14.88 8.58
C ASP A 129 16.27 -15.72 7.34
N THR A 130 17.14 -16.70 7.05
CA THR A 130 16.96 -17.62 5.91
C THR A 130 15.82 -18.62 6.09
N ARG A 131 15.25 -18.72 7.30
CA ARG A 131 14.07 -19.55 7.58
C ARG A 131 12.77 -18.76 7.52
N TYR A 132 12.86 -17.44 7.37
CA TYR A 132 11.70 -16.59 7.24
C TYR A 132 10.97 -16.89 5.93
N ILE A 133 9.72 -17.33 6.05
CA ILE A 133 8.80 -17.52 4.92
C ILE A 133 7.60 -16.62 5.13
N ARG A 134 7.21 -15.91 4.08
CA ARG A 134 6.04 -15.05 4.08
C ARG A 134 4.81 -15.84 3.65
N GLU A 135 4.33 -16.65 4.58
CA GLU A 135 3.31 -17.70 4.39
C GLU A 135 2.00 -17.24 3.74
N ARG A 136 1.59 -16.00 4.01
CA ARG A 136 0.27 -15.47 3.62
C ARG A 136 0.26 -14.86 2.22
N ILE A 137 1.41 -14.55 1.64
CA ILE A 137 1.47 -13.90 0.32
C ILE A 137 1.00 -14.87 -0.75
N GLU A 138 0.01 -14.42 -1.51
CA GLU A 138 -0.60 -15.13 -2.63
C GLU A 138 -0.19 -14.51 -3.96
N GLU A 139 -0.07 -13.19 -4.00
CA GLU A 139 0.21 -12.45 -5.23
C GLU A 139 0.95 -11.13 -4.96
N ILE A 140 1.98 -10.87 -5.77
CA ILE A 140 2.66 -9.57 -5.85
C ILE A 140 2.76 -9.21 -7.34
N ARG A 141 2.29 -8.01 -7.70
CA ARG A 141 2.34 -7.49 -9.07
C ARG A 141 3.24 -6.26 -9.13
N LEU A 142 4.25 -6.33 -9.98
CA LEU A 142 5.28 -5.31 -10.19
C LEU A 142 5.51 -5.01 -11.68
N GLU A 143 4.73 -5.61 -12.59
CA GLU A 143 4.84 -5.34 -14.02
C GLU A 143 4.62 -3.85 -14.35
N GLY A 144 5.19 -3.39 -15.46
CA GLY A 144 5.12 -1.98 -15.84
C GLY A 144 5.95 -1.04 -14.94
N ASN A 145 6.81 -1.57 -14.06
CA ASN A 145 7.87 -0.82 -13.38
C ASN A 145 9.22 -1.00 -14.10
N PRO A 146 10.15 -0.02 -14.01
CA PRO A 146 11.50 -0.14 -14.58
C PRO A 146 12.40 -1.22 -13.95
N ILE A 147 12.06 -1.70 -12.74
CA ILE A 147 12.85 -2.70 -12.01
C ILE A 147 12.93 -4.03 -12.77
N MET A 148 14.15 -4.56 -12.90
CA MET A 148 14.41 -5.93 -13.38
C MET A 148 14.48 -6.89 -12.19
N LEU A 149 13.43 -7.68 -11.97
CA LEU A 149 13.30 -8.60 -10.84
C LEU A 149 14.39 -9.68 -10.83
N GLY A 150 14.87 -10.11 -12.01
CA GLY A 150 15.95 -11.08 -12.14
C GLY A 150 17.29 -10.65 -11.53
N LYS A 151 17.49 -9.33 -11.29
CA LYS A 151 18.69 -8.80 -10.63
C LYS A 151 18.60 -8.85 -9.10
N HIS A 152 17.46 -9.23 -8.54
CA HIS A 152 17.19 -9.19 -7.09
C HIS A 152 16.58 -10.51 -6.57
N PRO A 153 17.20 -11.67 -6.82
CA PRO A 153 16.62 -12.96 -6.45
C PRO A 153 16.41 -13.10 -4.93
N ASN A 154 17.31 -12.55 -4.12
CA ASN A 154 17.26 -12.61 -2.65
C ASN A 154 16.02 -11.91 -2.06
N SER A 155 15.48 -10.91 -2.74
CA SER A 155 14.26 -10.21 -2.31
C SER A 155 13.01 -11.10 -2.33
N PHE A 156 13.07 -12.30 -2.92
CA PHE A 156 11.91 -13.16 -3.15
C PHE A 156 12.05 -14.58 -2.56
N ILE A 157 13.18 -14.92 -1.94
CA ILE A 157 13.45 -16.29 -1.46
C ILE A 157 12.47 -16.77 -0.37
N CYS A 158 11.89 -15.82 0.38
CA CYS A 158 10.90 -16.10 1.41
C CYS A 158 9.48 -16.28 0.85
N LEU A 159 9.27 -16.10 -0.46
CA LEU A 159 7.96 -16.15 -1.09
C LEU A 159 7.72 -17.53 -1.70
N LYS A 160 6.50 -18.06 -1.51
CA LYS A 160 6.07 -19.32 -2.14
C LYS A 160 5.83 -19.20 -3.64
N ARG A 161 5.68 -17.97 -4.14
CA ARG A 161 5.41 -17.65 -5.53
C ARG A 161 6.20 -16.40 -5.91
N LEU A 162 6.75 -16.41 -7.11
CA LEU A 162 7.46 -15.27 -7.66
C LEU A 162 6.47 -14.13 -8.00
N PRO A 163 6.85 -12.86 -7.80
CA PRO A 163 6.06 -11.73 -8.27
C PRO A 163 5.85 -11.73 -9.79
N VAL A 164 4.77 -11.11 -10.25
CA VAL A 164 4.57 -10.82 -11.67
C VAL A 164 5.38 -9.57 -12.03
N GLY A 165 6.22 -9.64 -13.07
CA GLY A 165 7.04 -8.51 -13.52
C GLY A 165 8.12 -8.90 -14.53
N SER A 166 9.03 -7.96 -14.84
CA SER A 166 10.13 -8.21 -15.79
C SER A 166 11.29 -8.94 -15.11
N TYR A 167 11.65 -10.12 -15.63
CA TYR A 167 12.80 -10.90 -15.16
C TYR A 167 14.03 -10.80 -16.08
N PHE A 168 13.83 -10.32 -17.30
CA PHE A 168 14.82 -10.18 -18.35
C PHE A 168 14.84 -8.73 -18.86
#